data_AF-A0A4Q3AM55-F1
#
_entry.id   AF-A0A4Q3AM55-F1
#
_cell.length_a   1.000
_cell.length_b   1.000
_cell.length_c   1.000
_cell.angle_alpha   90.00
_cell.angle_beta   90.00
_cell.angle_gamma   90.00
#
_symmetry.space_group_name_H-M   'P 1'
#
loop_
_entity.id
_entity.type
_entity.pdbx_description
1 polymer ?
#
loop_
_entity_poly.entity_id
_entity_poly.type
_entity_poly.pdbx_seq_one_letter_code
_entity_poly.pdbx_strand_id
1 'polypeptide(L)'
;SYTIQRHELMLYSQVEGTATVPACEVRVQFKRSPLDHDAVEEAVKTQAVSFKAMRPPGTQPGQTIITSADLKVEETWKPEPGANAKVGDAFVRTLKWSASDLTGMAFPPFRPAPIRGLGIYPGEPVVEDTEDRGTLSGGRTDTATYVCKTGGHFEIPPLSVTWWNPEAKELKKIAFKAHAFDVPMPPPPPVTPQAWLKREWREHGALVIGLAVASLLSGVTVHLFKDVIVRFLKRLRPRHLPPLNP
;
A
#
# COMPACT_ATOMS: atom_id res chain seq x y z
N SER A 1 60.35 -17.11 -15.72
CA SER A 1 59.38 -16.20 -15.09
C SER A 1 58.00 -16.77 -15.35
N TYR A 2 57.12 -16.84 -14.34
CA TYR A 2 55.73 -17.26 -14.53
C TYR A 2 54.82 -16.09 -14.11
N THR A 3 53.71 -15.94 -14.81
CA THR A 3 52.67 -14.95 -14.49
C THR A 3 51.49 -15.70 -13.89
N ILE A 4 50.96 -15.23 -12.76
CA ILE A 4 49.76 -15.78 -12.12
C ILE A 4 48.62 -14.79 -12.31
N GLN A 5 47.46 -15.30 -12.72
CA GLN A 5 46.20 -14.57 -12.72
C GLN A 5 45.23 -15.29 -11.79
N ARG A 6 44.64 -14.57 -10.84
CA ARG A 6 43.69 -15.11 -9.86
C ARG A 6 42.31 -14.50 -10.11
N HIS A 7 41.29 -15.36 -10.16
CA HIS A 7 39.88 -14.98 -10.21
C HIS A 7 39.18 -15.56 -8.98
N GLU A 8 38.45 -14.70 -8.27
CA GLU A 8 37.64 -15.09 -7.12
C GLU A 8 36.17 -15.01 -7.48
N LEU A 9 35.39 -16.00 -7.05
CA LEU A 9 33.96 -16.10 -7.29
C LEU A 9 33.26 -16.27 -5.95
N MET A 10 32.25 -15.44 -5.71
CA MET A 10 31.41 -15.55 -4.51
C MET A 10 30.24 -16.49 -4.80
N LEU A 11 30.04 -17.48 -3.94
CA LEU A 11 28.92 -18.40 -4.02
C LEU A 11 28.04 -18.30 -2.78
N TYR A 12 26.75 -18.12 -3.02
CA TYR A 12 25.73 -18.04 -1.97
C TYR A 12 24.77 -19.22 -2.13
N SER A 13 24.76 -20.15 -1.17
CA SER A 13 23.75 -21.22 -1.13
C SER A 13 22.55 -20.77 -0.31
N GLN A 14 21.35 -20.81 -0.91
CA GLN A 14 20.09 -20.50 -0.21
C GLN A 14 19.37 -21.75 0.31
N VAL A 15 19.84 -22.94 -0.09
CA VAL A 15 19.26 -24.22 0.31
C VAL A 15 20.29 -25.04 1.06
N GLU A 16 19.79 -25.87 1.98
CA GLU A 16 20.61 -26.88 2.62
C GLU A 16 20.90 -28.03 1.65
N GLY A 17 22.06 -28.65 1.80
CA GLY A 17 22.45 -29.80 1.00
C GLY A 17 23.82 -29.65 0.37
N THR A 18 24.12 -30.55 -0.56
CA THR A 18 25.37 -30.53 -1.31
C THR A 18 25.20 -29.64 -2.53
N ALA A 19 26.02 -28.60 -2.61
CA ALA A 19 26.14 -27.77 -3.80
C ALA A 19 27.43 -28.15 -4.55
N THR A 20 27.33 -28.28 -5.87
CA THR A 20 28.46 -28.62 -6.73
C THR A 20 28.65 -27.52 -7.76
N VAL A 21 29.84 -26.91 -7.74
CA VAL A 21 30.34 -26.10 -8.85
C VAL A 21 30.90 -27.06 -9.89
N PRO A 22 30.30 -27.16 -11.08
CA PRO A 22 30.79 -28.08 -12.11
C PRO A 22 32.16 -27.62 -12.62
N ALA A 23 32.91 -28.58 -13.17
CA ALA A 23 34.10 -28.27 -13.96
C ALA A 23 33.73 -27.27 -15.07
N CYS A 24 34.44 -26.15 -15.12
CA CYS A 24 34.25 -25.11 -16.13
C CYS A 24 35.50 -24.99 -17.00
N GLU A 25 35.30 -24.61 -18.25
CA GLU A 25 36.38 -24.39 -19.20
C GLU A 25 36.89 -22.95 -19.10
N VAL A 26 38.17 -22.80 -18.81
CA VAL A 26 38.86 -21.51 -18.78
C VAL A 26 39.71 -21.42 -20.03
N ARG A 27 39.39 -20.43 -20.87
CA ARG A 27 40.15 -20.11 -22.08
C ARG A 27 41.19 -19.05 -21.73
N VAL A 28 42.44 -19.36 -22.02
CA VAL A 28 43.58 -18.46 -21.83
C VAL A 28 44.25 -18.21 -23.17
N GLN A 29 44.71 -16.98 -23.36
CA GLN A 29 45.48 -16.60 -24.54
C GLN A 29 46.82 -16.02 -24.07
N PHE A 30 47.92 -16.57 -24.57
CA PHE A 30 49.26 -16.14 -24.16
C PHE A 30 50.26 -16.23 -25.31
N LYS A 31 51.36 -15.48 -25.19
CA LYS A 31 52.50 -15.54 -26.11
C LYS A 31 53.59 -16.41 -25.49
N ARG A 32 54.25 -17.25 -26.30
CA ARG A 32 55.34 -18.11 -25.82
C ARG A 32 56.63 -17.31 -25.59
N SER A 33 56.84 -16.27 -26.41
CA SER A 33 57.93 -15.30 -26.28
C SER A 33 57.40 -13.86 -26.33
N PRO A 34 58.02 -12.89 -25.62
CA PRO A 34 57.58 -11.49 -25.62
C PRO A 34 57.50 -10.84 -27.01
N LEU A 35 58.33 -11.31 -27.95
CA LEU A 35 58.41 -10.78 -29.32
C LEU A 35 57.51 -11.50 -30.33
N ASP A 36 56.78 -12.54 -29.92
CA ASP A 36 55.88 -13.26 -30.82
C ASP A 36 54.75 -12.33 -31.29
N HIS A 37 54.41 -12.39 -32.58
CA HIS A 37 53.27 -11.66 -33.15
C HIS A 37 51.95 -12.37 -32.88
N ASP A 38 51.95 -13.70 -32.94
CA ASP A 38 50.77 -14.53 -32.75
C ASP A 38 50.59 -14.95 -31.29
N ALA A 39 49.35 -15.07 -30.86
CA ALA A 39 49.00 -15.58 -29.54
C ALA A 39 48.44 -16.99 -29.63
N VAL A 40 48.81 -17.84 -28.67
CA VAL A 40 48.33 -19.22 -28.56
C VAL A 40 47.11 -19.20 -27.65
N GLU A 41 46.02 -19.82 -28.10
CA GLU A 41 44.85 -20.10 -27.28
C GLU A 41 44.94 -21.51 -26.70
N GLU A 42 44.67 -21.63 -25.41
CA GLU A 42 44.57 -22.91 -24.72
C GLU A 42 43.33 -22.91 -23.83
N ALA A 43 42.67 -24.05 -23.75
CA ALA A 43 41.49 -24.25 -22.91
C ALA A 43 41.82 -25.30 -21.85
N VAL A 44 41.66 -24.90 -20.58
CA VAL A 44 41.91 -25.77 -19.43
C VAL A 44 40.60 -25.98 -18.68
N LYS A 45 40.32 -27.21 -18.26
CA LYS A 45 39.15 -27.51 -17.44
C LYS A 45 39.51 -27.43 -15.95
N THR A 46 38.70 -26.72 -15.18
CA THR A 46 38.77 -26.76 -13.73
C THR A 46 38.23 -28.09 -13.21
N GLN A 47 38.56 -28.42 -11.96
CA GLN A 47 37.94 -29.55 -11.28
C GLN A 47 36.59 -29.10 -10.69
N ALA A 48 35.62 -30.01 -10.67
CA ALA A 48 34.37 -29.74 -9.97
C ALA A 48 34.63 -29.62 -8.46
N VAL A 49 34.02 -28.63 -7.83
CA VAL A 49 34.14 -28.39 -6.39
C VAL A 49 32.78 -28.63 -5.75
N SER A 50 32.74 -29.52 -4.75
CA SER A 50 31.51 -29.79 -4.00
C SER A 50 31.66 -29.34 -2.56
N PHE A 51 30.62 -28.72 -2.01
CA PHE A 51 30.57 -28.27 -0.63
C PHE A 51 29.18 -28.55 -0.03
N LYS A 52 29.13 -28.72 1.29
CA LYS A 52 27.88 -28.98 2.01
C LYS A 52 27.41 -27.70 2.70
N ALA A 53 26.30 -27.15 2.23
CA ALA A 53 25.59 -26.06 2.89
C ALA A 53 24.75 -26.66 4.03
N MET A 54 25.03 -26.21 5.26
CA MET A 54 24.29 -26.62 6.46
C MET A 54 23.37 -25.50 6.91
N ARG A 55 22.20 -25.87 7.41
CA ARG A 55 21.28 -24.93 8.06
C ARG A 55 21.83 -24.54 9.44
N PRO A 56 21.77 -23.25 9.81
CA PRO A 56 22.05 -22.82 11.17
C PRO A 56 21.15 -23.50 12.22
N PRO A 57 21.69 -23.95 13.37
CA PRO A 57 20.88 -24.50 14.46
C PRO A 57 19.77 -23.54 14.91
N GLY A 58 18.61 -24.07 15.27
CA GLY A 58 17.47 -23.28 15.77
C GLY A 58 16.64 -22.57 14.69
N THR A 59 16.89 -22.83 13.42
CA THR A 59 16.13 -22.27 12.29
C THR A 59 15.20 -23.30 11.65
N GLN A 60 14.09 -22.85 11.07
CA GLN A 60 13.08 -23.73 10.47
C GLN A 60 13.34 -23.96 8.97
N PRO A 61 12.93 -25.12 8.41
CA PRO A 61 12.92 -25.32 6.97
C PRO A 61 12.09 -24.26 6.25
N GLY A 62 12.64 -23.69 5.16
CA GLY A 62 12.00 -22.64 4.37
C GLY A 62 12.10 -21.22 4.94
N GLN A 63 12.66 -21.05 6.14
CA GLN A 63 12.94 -19.73 6.70
C GLN A 63 14.18 -19.13 6.02
N THR A 64 14.05 -17.94 5.42
CA THR A 64 15.20 -17.17 4.94
C THR A 64 15.99 -16.65 6.13
N ILE A 65 17.27 -17.00 6.20
CA ILE A 65 18.18 -16.57 7.26
C ILE A 65 19.38 -15.88 6.63
N ILE A 66 19.60 -14.63 7.03
CA ILE A 66 20.81 -13.90 6.68
C ILE A 66 21.97 -14.51 7.49
N THR A 67 23.09 -14.77 6.82
CA THR A 67 24.34 -15.22 7.46
C THR A 67 25.38 -14.12 7.30
N SER A 68 25.75 -13.46 8.39
CA SER A 68 26.76 -12.40 8.41
C SER A 68 27.26 -12.17 9.84
N ALA A 69 28.53 -11.78 9.96
CA ALA A 69 29.14 -11.44 11.25
C ALA A 69 28.60 -10.12 11.84
N ASP A 70 28.24 -9.15 10.99
CA ASP A 70 28.07 -7.75 11.35
C ASP A 70 26.77 -7.11 10.83
N LEU A 71 25.72 -7.91 10.61
CA LEU A 71 24.43 -7.41 10.15
C LEU A 71 23.94 -6.22 10.99
N LYS A 72 23.70 -5.10 10.32
CA LYS A 72 23.07 -3.91 10.86
C LYS A 72 21.77 -3.62 10.14
N VAL A 73 20.72 -3.34 10.91
CA VAL A 73 19.44 -2.87 10.39
C VAL A 73 19.06 -1.61 11.16
N GLU A 74 18.81 -0.53 10.44
CA GLU A 74 18.36 0.74 10.99
C GLU A 74 16.93 1.02 10.55
N GLU A 75 16.09 1.47 11.48
CA GLU A 75 14.74 1.92 11.21
C GLU A 75 14.65 3.43 11.45
N THR A 76 14.06 4.13 10.48
CA THR A 76 13.73 5.55 10.62
C THR A 76 12.31 5.82 10.16
N TRP A 77 11.70 6.84 10.75
CA TRP A 77 10.35 7.28 10.46
C TRP A 77 10.31 8.76 10.13
N LYS A 78 9.54 9.14 9.11
CA LYS A 78 9.34 10.54 8.71
C LYS A 78 7.89 10.82 8.32
N PRO A 79 7.14 11.64 9.08
CA PRO A 79 7.37 11.92 10.51
C PRO A 79 7.25 10.65 11.36
N GLU A 80 7.59 10.72 12.65
CA GLU A 80 7.32 9.61 13.57
C GLU A 80 5.80 9.39 13.72
N PRO A 81 5.30 8.16 13.61
CA PRO A 81 3.91 7.86 13.93
C PRO A 81 3.70 8.02 15.44
N GLY A 82 2.72 8.82 15.85
CA GLY A 82 2.36 8.90 17.27
C GLY A 82 1.87 10.23 17.83
N ALA A 83 1.85 11.33 17.09
CA ALA A 83 1.31 12.59 17.63
C ALA A 83 0.45 13.32 16.59
N ASN A 84 -0.82 13.57 16.94
CA ASN A 84 -1.76 14.41 16.18
C ASN A 84 -1.97 14.00 14.72
N ALA A 85 -1.90 12.69 14.44
CA ALA A 85 -2.18 12.15 13.11
C ALA A 85 -3.60 12.51 12.65
N LYS A 86 -3.73 12.94 11.40
CA LYS A 86 -5.00 13.28 10.76
C LYS A 86 -5.27 12.39 9.57
N VAL A 87 -6.54 12.33 9.17
CA VAL A 87 -6.91 11.70 7.90
C VAL A 87 -6.19 12.44 6.76
N GLY A 88 -5.51 11.69 5.91
CA GLY A 88 -4.67 12.21 4.83
C GLY A 88 -3.17 12.28 5.19
N ASP A 89 -2.80 12.23 6.47
CA ASP A 89 -1.39 12.21 6.85
C ASP A 89 -0.70 10.93 6.40
N ALA A 90 0.61 11.03 6.16
CA ALA A 90 1.45 9.93 5.71
C ALA A 90 2.69 9.79 6.60
N PHE A 91 3.04 8.55 6.92
CA PHE A 91 4.27 8.18 7.62
C PHE A 91 5.14 7.34 6.71
N VAL A 92 6.39 7.74 6.53
CA VAL A 92 7.37 6.98 5.74
C VAL A 92 8.25 6.19 6.68
N ARG A 93 8.21 4.87 6.57
CA ARG A 93 9.13 3.94 7.24
C ARG A 93 10.27 3.62 6.29
N THR A 94 11.51 3.82 6.73
CA THR A 94 12.70 3.43 5.97
C THR A 94 13.52 2.44 6.78
N LEU A 95 13.81 1.29 6.18
CA LEU A 95 14.66 0.24 6.72
C LEU A 95 15.95 0.18 5.91
N LYS A 96 17.09 0.40 6.56
CA LYS A 96 18.41 0.33 5.95
C LYS A 96 19.15 -0.89 6.49
N TRP A 97 19.50 -1.79 5.59
CA TRP A 97 20.25 -3.02 5.83
C TRP A 97 21.69 -2.84 5.37
N SER A 98 22.64 -3.33 6.15
CA SER A 98 24.05 -3.39 5.75
C SER A 98 24.78 -4.55 6.41
N ALA A 99 25.67 -5.20 5.67
CA ALA A 99 26.51 -6.29 6.15
C ALA A 99 27.78 -6.44 5.29
N SER A 100 28.87 -6.94 5.86
CA SER A 100 30.05 -7.39 5.11
C SER A 100 29.87 -8.82 4.57
N ASP A 101 30.66 -9.15 3.54
CA ASP A 101 30.73 -10.45 2.87
C ASP A 101 29.39 -10.97 2.33
N LEU A 102 28.50 -10.03 2.00
CA LEU A 102 27.16 -10.31 1.54
C LEU A 102 26.70 -9.23 0.57
N THR A 103 26.13 -9.60 -0.57
CA THR A 103 25.44 -8.65 -1.47
C THR A 103 24.12 -8.18 -0.87
N GLY A 104 23.75 -6.92 -1.11
CA GLY A 104 22.47 -6.34 -0.72
C GLY A 104 21.26 -7.05 -1.33
N MET A 105 21.45 -7.77 -2.44
CA MET A 105 20.42 -8.64 -3.03
C MET A 105 20.06 -9.86 -2.16
N ALA A 106 20.93 -10.24 -1.21
CA ALA A 106 20.67 -11.36 -0.31
C ALA A 106 19.77 -10.98 0.88
N PHE A 107 19.57 -9.68 1.14
CA PHE A 107 18.64 -9.25 2.18
C PHE A 107 17.18 -9.54 1.78
N PRO A 108 16.34 -10.01 2.73
CA PRO A 108 14.96 -10.33 2.45
C PRO A 108 14.15 -9.08 2.10
N PRO A 109 13.19 -9.15 1.16
CA PRO A 109 12.36 -8.01 0.81
C PRO A 109 11.44 -7.63 1.96
N PHE A 110 11.35 -6.34 2.27
CA PHE A 110 10.37 -5.84 3.23
C PHE A 110 8.97 -5.77 2.62
N ARG A 111 8.03 -6.54 3.17
CA ARG A 111 6.63 -6.60 2.72
C ARG A 111 5.69 -6.28 3.89
N PRO A 112 5.27 -5.02 4.06
CA PRO A 112 4.36 -4.65 5.14
C PRO A 112 2.99 -5.31 4.94
N ALA A 113 2.41 -5.82 6.04
CA ALA A 113 1.09 -6.41 6.03
C ALA A 113 0.00 -5.34 5.90
N PRO A 114 -1.14 -5.63 5.24
CA PRO A 114 -2.25 -4.68 5.13
C PRO A 114 -2.85 -4.37 6.50
N ILE A 115 -3.10 -3.08 6.76
CA ILE A 115 -3.75 -2.59 7.98
C ILE A 115 -5.04 -1.88 7.56
N ARG A 116 -6.17 -2.30 8.11
CA ARG A 116 -7.48 -1.72 7.78
C ARG A 116 -7.49 -0.22 8.14
N GLY A 117 -7.93 0.62 7.20
CA GLY A 117 -7.99 2.08 7.37
C GLY A 117 -6.67 2.82 7.09
N LEU A 118 -5.58 2.09 6.83
CA LEU A 118 -4.34 2.65 6.29
C LEU A 118 -4.16 2.26 4.81
N GLY A 119 -3.68 3.19 3.99
CA GLY A 119 -3.08 2.89 2.70
C GLY A 119 -1.61 2.59 2.88
N ILE A 120 -1.12 1.47 2.36
CA ILE A 120 0.29 1.10 2.48
C ILE A 120 0.86 0.99 1.08
N TYR A 121 1.92 1.76 0.82
CA TYR A 121 2.57 1.86 -0.47
C TYR A 121 4.06 1.54 -0.30
N PRO A 122 4.49 0.30 -0.59
CA PRO A 122 5.90 -0.05 -0.62
C PRO A 122 6.61 0.74 -1.74
N GLY A 123 7.78 1.29 -1.43
CA GLY A 123 8.68 1.88 -2.41
C GLY A 123 9.53 0.83 -3.10
N GLU A 124 10.19 1.22 -4.19
CA GLU A 124 11.19 0.38 -4.84
C GLU A 124 12.42 0.24 -3.93
N PRO A 125 12.96 -0.97 -3.77
CA PRO A 125 14.15 -1.17 -2.97
C PRO A 125 15.37 -0.62 -3.70
N VAL A 126 16.24 0.06 -2.95
CA VAL A 126 17.55 0.50 -3.44
C VAL A 126 18.58 -0.51 -2.94
N VAL A 127 19.35 -1.10 -3.85
CA VAL A 127 20.41 -2.07 -3.53
C VAL A 127 21.74 -1.46 -3.94
N GLU A 128 22.70 -1.48 -3.01
CA GLU A 128 24.02 -0.88 -3.17
C GLU A 128 25.06 -1.87 -2.69
N ASP A 129 25.93 -2.32 -3.59
CA ASP A 129 27.07 -3.17 -3.23
C ASP A 129 28.35 -2.35 -3.43
N THR A 130 29.21 -2.35 -2.41
CA THR A 130 30.54 -1.73 -2.48
C THR A 130 31.60 -2.79 -2.28
N GLU A 131 32.70 -2.67 -3.01
CA GLU A 131 33.87 -3.53 -2.86
C GLU A 131 35.09 -2.66 -2.56
N ASP A 132 35.69 -2.85 -1.39
CA ASP A 132 36.94 -2.16 -1.01
C ASP A 132 38.03 -3.19 -0.70
N ARG A 133 39.13 -3.14 -1.46
CA ARG A 133 40.29 -4.03 -1.32
C ARG A 133 39.90 -5.53 -1.27
N GLY A 134 38.89 -5.92 -2.06
CA GLY A 134 38.37 -7.29 -2.12
C GLY A 134 37.40 -7.65 -0.99
N THR A 135 37.03 -6.71 -0.13
CA THR A 135 35.98 -6.88 0.88
C THR A 135 34.67 -6.37 0.30
N LEU A 136 33.70 -7.27 0.12
CA LEU A 136 32.34 -6.89 -0.30
C LEU A 136 31.55 -6.39 0.90
N SER A 137 30.81 -5.30 0.72
CA SER A 137 29.81 -4.81 1.66
C SER A 137 28.52 -4.54 0.90
N GLY A 138 27.45 -5.21 1.31
CA GLY A 138 26.14 -5.08 0.71
C GLY A 138 25.22 -4.19 1.53
N GLY A 139 24.42 -3.41 0.83
CA GLY A 139 23.44 -2.49 1.36
C GLY A 139 22.09 -2.66 0.66
N ARG A 140 21.01 -2.57 1.43
CA ARG A 140 19.66 -2.48 0.89
C ARG A 140 18.84 -1.47 1.68
N THR A 141 18.08 -0.65 0.99
CA THR A 141 17.12 0.26 1.61
C THR A 141 15.73 -0.06 1.11
N ASP A 142 14.83 -0.42 2.03
CA ASP A 142 13.40 -0.60 1.75
C ASP A 142 12.61 0.56 2.39
N THR A 143 11.61 1.07 1.66
CA THR A 143 10.73 2.14 2.15
C THR A 143 9.27 1.73 2.06
N ALA A 144 8.43 2.15 3.00
CA ALA A 144 6.99 2.01 2.90
C ALA A 144 6.27 3.25 3.44
N THR A 145 5.31 3.76 2.67
CA THR A 145 4.48 4.91 3.03
C THR A 145 3.12 4.44 3.55
N TYR A 146 2.78 4.83 4.77
CA TYR A 146 1.52 4.54 5.45
C TYR A 146 0.65 5.79 5.47
N VAL A 147 -0.48 5.78 4.77
CA VAL A 147 -1.41 6.91 4.64
C VAL A 147 -2.68 6.65 5.45
N CYS A 148 -3.03 7.57 6.34
CA CYS A 148 -4.25 7.49 7.15
C CYS A 148 -5.50 7.76 6.28
N LYS A 149 -6.22 6.71 5.86
CA LYS A 149 -7.41 6.85 4.99
C LYS A 149 -8.68 7.17 5.77
N THR A 150 -8.77 6.73 7.02
CA THR A 150 -9.94 6.93 7.88
C THR A 150 -9.50 7.35 9.28
N GLY A 151 -10.44 7.91 10.06
CA GLY A 151 -10.24 8.04 11.50
C GLY A 151 -10.38 6.69 12.20
N GLY A 152 -9.74 6.54 13.35
CA GLY A 152 -9.73 5.32 14.15
C GLY A 152 -8.42 5.12 14.92
N HIS A 153 -8.36 4.02 15.65
CA HIS A 153 -7.15 3.54 16.29
C HIS A 153 -6.37 2.65 15.32
N PHE A 154 -5.07 2.89 15.16
CA PHE A 154 -4.20 2.13 14.27
C PHE A 154 -2.96 1.63 15.01
N GLU A 155 -2.51 0.44 14.62
CA GLU A 155 -1.25 -0.14 15.08
C GLU A 155 -0.45 -0.61 13.87
N ILE A 156 0.75 -0.05 13.70
CA ILE A 156 1.75 -0.59 12.78
C ILE A 156 2.56 -1.64 13.56
N PRO A 157 2.59 -2.90 13.09
CA PRO A 157 3.20 -3.99 13.84
C PRO A 157 4.71 -3.81 14.01
N PRO A 158 5.28 -4.39 15.09
CA PRO A 158 6.72 -4.42 15.27
C PRO A 158 7.38 -5.22 14.14
N LEU A 159 8.65 -4.94 13.88
CA LEU A 159 9.47 -5.75 12.97
C LEU A 159 10.56 -6.44 13.79
N SER A 160 10.74 -7.74 13.55
CA SER A 160 11.88 -8.45 14.11
C SER A 160 12.65 -9.17 13.02
N VAL A 161 13.97 -9.01 13.07
CA VAL A 161 14.92 -9.62 12.16
C VAL A 161 15.77 -10.60 12.97
N THR A 162 15.82 -11.84 12.51
CA THR A 162 16.70 -12.88 13.04
C THR A 162 17.75 -13.22 12.00
N TRP A 163 19.02 -13.28 12.41
CA TRP A 163 20.13 -13.66 11.54
C TRP A 163 21.10 -14.57 12.27
N TRP A 164 21.87 -15.34 11.50
CA TRP A 164 22.93 -16.19 12.01
C TRP A 164 24.26 -15.44 11.95
N ASN A 165 24.93 -15.33 13.10
CA ASN A 165 26.31 -14.86 13.16
C ASN A 165 27.25 -16.07 13.16
N PRO A 166 28.02 -16.31 12.08
CA PRO A 166 28.87 -17.49 11.95
C PRO A 166 30.11 -17.47 12.85
N GLU A 167 30.59 -16.28 13.26
CA GLU A 167 31.73 -16.13 14.17
C GLU A 167 31.35 -16.48 15.61
N ALA A 168 30.21 -15.94 16.06
CA ALA A 168 29.66 -16.21 17.38
C ALA A 168 28.91 -17.56 17.46
N LYS A 169 28.62 -18.18 16.31
CA LYS A 169 27.85 -19.43 16.19
C LYS A 169 26.50 -19.36 16.90
N GLU A 170 25.80 -18.25 16.75
CA GLU A 170 24.52 -17.99 17.42
C GLU A 170 23.53 -17.25 16.51
N LEU A 171 22.24 -17.43 16.83
CA LEU A 171 21.17 -16.62 16.26
C LEU A 171 21.06 -15.31 17.04
N LYS A 172 21.16 -14.20 16.33
CA LYS A 172 20.96 -12.86 16.88
C LYS A 172 19.62 -12.28 16.40
N LYS A 173 19.12 -11.30 17.15
CA LYS A 173 17.81 -10.68 16.93
C LYS A 173 17.89 -9.16 17.04
N ILE A 174 17.29 -8.48 16.08
CA ILE A 174 17.02 -7.04 16.07
C ILE A 174 15.50 -6.92 16.14
N ALA A 175 15.02 -6.03 16.99
CA ALA A 175 13.60 -5.79 17.17
C ALA A 175 13.32 -4.28 17.13
N PHE A 176 12.34 -3.92 16.32
CA PHE A 176 11.77 -2.59 16.21
C PHE A 176 10.37 -2.60 16.83
N LYS A 177 10.02 -1.50 17.51
CA LYS A 177 8.78 -1.40 18.27
C LYS A 177 7.55 -1.29 17.36
N ALA A 178 6.39 -1.66 17.90
CA ALA A 178 5.12 -1.33 17.29
C ALA A 178 4.85 0.18 17.43
N HIS A 179 4.07 0.75 16.52
CA HIS A 179 3.61 2.13 16.60
C HIS A 179 2.07 2.16 16.63
N ALA A 180 1.51 2.46 17.80
CA ALA A 180 0.08 2.67 17.99
C ALA A 180 -0.23 4.18 18.01
N PHE A 181 -1.28 4.60 17.32
CA PHE A 181 -1.70 5.99 17.27
C PHE A 181 -3.18 6.12 16.90
N ASP A 182 -3.78 7.24 17.31
CA ASP A 182 -5.18 7.56 17.03
C ASP A 182 -5.28 8.67 15.98
N VAL A 183 -6.24 8.50 15.06
CA VAL A 183 -6.61 9.49 14.06
C VAL A 183 -8.05 9.93 14.32
N PRO A 184 -8.32 11.22 14.58
CA PRO A 184 -9.68 11.71 14.80
C PRO A 184 -10.59 11.39 13.61
N MET A 185 -11.82 10.95 13.90
CA MET A 185 -12.84 10.81 12.87
C MET A 185 -13.28 12.20 12.36
N PRO A 186 -13.45 12.38 11.03
CA PRO A 186 -14.06 13.60 10.52
C PRO A 186 -15.48 13.75 11.10
N PRO A 187 -15.93 14.97 11.43
CA PRO A 187 -17.31 15.19 11.84
C PRO A 187 -18.27 14.75 10.73
N PRO A 188 -19.47 14.26 11.07
CA PRO A 188 -20.47 13.93 10.07
C PRO A 188 -20.81 15.20 9.24
N PRO A 189 -21.11 15.05 7.94
CA PRO A 189 -21.48 16.20 7.12
C PRO A 189 -22.71 16.90 7.73
N PRO A 190 -22.76 18.24 7.69
CA PRO A 190 -23.91 18.96 8.21
C PRO A 190 -25.18 18.52 7.48
N VAL A 191 -26.21 18.16 8.24
CA VAL A 191 -27.52 17.81 7.68
C VAL A 191 -28.13 19.11 7.14
N THR A 192 -28.15 19.29 5.81
CA THR A 192 -28.73 20.51 5.23
C THR A 192 -30.27 20.45 5.25
N PRO A 193 -30.97 21.53 5.65
CA PRO A 193 -32.44 21.57 5.70
C PRO A 193 -33.13 21.28 4.35
N GLN A 194 -32.42 21.44 3.23
CA GLN A 194 -32.94 21.16 1.88
C GLN A 194 -33.32 19.68 1.66
N ALA A 195 -32.75 18.76 2.45
CA ALA A 195 -33.13 17.34 2.42
C ALA A 195 -34.57 17.09 2.93
N TRP A 196 -35.09 17.95 3.81
CA TRP A 196 -36.47 17.88 4.32
C TRP A 196 -37.48 18.37 3.28
N LEU A 197 -37.22 19.50 2.62
CA LEU A 197 -38.10 20.05 1.60
C LEU A 197 -38.28 19.09 0.40
N LYS A 198 -37.23 18.39 -0.05
CA LYS A 198 -37.37 17.44 -1.17
C LYS A 198 -38.21 16.20 -0.84
N ARG A 199 -38.33 15.83 0.44
CA ARG A 199 -39.09 14.64 0.86
C ARG A 199 -40.59 14.96 0.95
N GLU A 200 -40.96 16.07 1.57
CA GLU A 200 -42.37 16.49 1.71
C GLU A 200 -43.02 16.86 0.36
N TRP A 201 -42.29 17.50 -0.56
CA TRP A 201 -42.83 17.83 -1.89
C TRP A 201 -43.13 16.60 -2.76
N ARG A 202 -42.45 15.46 -2.53
CA ARG A 202 -42.73 14.20 -3.24
C ARG A 202 -43.99 13.50 -2.72
N GLU A 203 -44.35 13.68 -1.45
CA GLU A 203 -45.51 13.03 -0.84
C GLU A 203 -46.79 13.88 -0.97
N HIS A 204 -46.67 15.22 -0.96
CA HIS A 204 -47.84 16.10 -0.98
C HIS A 204 -47.97 16.99 -2.23
N GLY A 205 -46.95 17.03 -3.10
CA GLY A 205 -46.98 17.88 -4.30
C GLY A 205 -48.11 17.53 -5.28
N ALA A 206 -48.42 16.24 -5.45
CA ALA A 206 -49.52 15.80 -6.33
C ALA A 206 -50.91 16.21 -5.82
N LEU A 207 -51.09 16.25 -4.49
CA LEU A 207 -52.35 16.61 -3.84
C LEU A 207 -52.65 18.11 -3.99
N VAL A 208 -51.62 18.95 -3.80
CA VAL A 208 -51.74 20.41 -3.96
C VAL A 208 -52.00 20.79 -5.43
N ILE A 209 -51.31 20.14 -6.37
CA ILE A 209 -51.53 20.36 -7.81
C ILE A 209 -52.95 19.91 -8.22
N GLY A 210 -53.41 18.76 -7.72
CA GLY A 210 -54.76 18.26 -7.99
C GLY A 210 -55.86 19.22 -7.52
N LEU A 211 -55.72 19.78 -6.31
CA LEU A 211 -56.68 20.74 -5.76
C LEU A 211 -56.71 22.06 -6.55
N ALA A 212 -55.55 22.54 -7.01
CA ALA A 212 -55.46 23.75 -7.83
C ALA A 212 -56.14 23.56 -9.20
N VAL A 213 -55.97 22.40 -9.83
CA VAL A 213 -56.64 22.08 -11.11
C VAL A 213 -58.15 21.94 -10.92
N ALA A 214 -58.61 21.28 -9.85
CA ALA A 214 -60.02 21.11 -9.56
C ALA A 214 -60.75 22.45 -9.32
N SER A 215 -60.10 23.38 -8.63
CA SER A 215 -60.65 24.73 -8.38
C SER A 215 -60.71 25.58 -9.65
N LEU A 216 -59.72 25.46 -10.55
CA LEU A 216 -59.74 26.09 -11.87
C LEU A 216 -60.86 25.53 -12.76
N LEU A 217 -61.04 24.21 -12.81
CA LEU A 217 -62.13 23.57 -13.54
C LEU A 217 -63.51 23.95 -12.98
N SER A 218 -63.65 24.03 -11.66
CA SER A 218 -64.89 24.51 -11.01
C SER A 218 -65.22 25.94 -11.43
N GLY A 219 -64.25 26.85 -11.41
CA GLY A 219 -64.42 28.23 -11.86
C GLY A 219 -64.85 28.33 -13.33
N VAL A 220 -64.22 27.54 -14.22
CA VAL A 220 -64.61 27.47 -15.64
C VAL A 220 -66.03 26.92 -15.82
N THR A 221 -66.40 25.88 -15.06
CA THR A 221 -67.74 25.28 -15.11
C THR A 221 -68.81 26.28 -14.67
N VAL A 222 -68.58 27.00 -13.58
CA VAL A 222 -69.47 28.07 -13.10
C VAL A 222 -69.58 29.19 -14.15
N HIS A 223 -68.48 29.53 -14.82
CA HIS A 223 -68.50 30.58 -15.84
C HIS A 223 -69.29 30.17 -17.11
N LEU A 224 -69.12 28.93 -17.57
CA LEU A 224 -69.83 28.38 -18.74
C LEU A 224 -71.33 28.22 -18.49
N PHE A 225 -71.74 27.86 -17.27
CA PHE A 225 -73.15 27.65 -16.92
C PHE A 225 -73.82 28.86 -16.24
N LYS A 226 -73.13 30.01 -16.15
CA LYS A 226 -73.63 31.21 -15.45
C LYS A 226 -75.03 31.62 -15.92
N ASP A 227 -75.30 31.55 -17.23
CA ASP A 227 -76.56 32.01 -17.81
C ASP A 227 -77.72 31.03 -17.56
N VAL A 228 -77.40 29.74 -17.40
CA VAL A 228 -78.37 28.70 -17.02
C VAL A 228 -78.73 28.83 -15.54
N ILE A 229 -77.71 29.02 -14.69
CA ILE A 229 -77.88 29.22 -13.24
C ILE A 229 -78.68 30.49 -12.94
N VAL A 230 -78.38 31.60 -13.61
CA VAL A 230 -79.11 32.86 -13.46
C VAL A 230 -80.56 32.74 -13.94
N ARG A 231 -80.83 32.00 -15.02
CA ARG A 231 -82.21 31.73 -15.49
C ARG A 231 -83.00 30.88 -14.50
N PHE A 232 -82.37 29.87 -13.91
CA PHE A 232 -83.00 29.02 -12.88
C PHE A 232 -83.34 29.82 -11.62
N LEU A 233 -82.39 30.63 -11.12
CA LEU A 233 -82.58 31.47 -9.93
C LEU A 233 -83.61 32.59 -10.13
N LYS A 234 -83.74 33.15 -11.33
CA LYS A 234 -84.79 34.14 -11.65
C LYS A 234 -86.21 33.56 -11.52
N ARG A 235 -86.38 32.24 -11.67
CA ARG A 235 -87.68 31.56 -11.50
C ARG A 235 -88.13 31.52 -10.02
N LEU A 236 -87.20 31.75 -9.08
CA LEU A 236 -87.42 31.70 -7.64
C LEU A 236 -87.59 33.09 -6.99
N ARG A 237 -87.74 34.17 -7.76
CA ARG A 237 -87.97 35.51 -7.16
C ARG A 237 -89.34 35.56 -6.46
N PRO A 238 -89.40 35.83 -5.15
CA PRO A 238 -90.66 35.97 -4.45
C PRO A 238 -91.39 37.24 -4.90
N ARG A 239 -92.68 37.13 -5.19
CA ARG A 239 -93.58 38.29 -5.42
C ARG A 239 -93.92 38.90 -4.06
N HIS A 240 -93.49 40.14 -3.83
CA HIS A 240 -93.88 40.89 -2.64
C HIS A 240 -95.39 41.20 -2.68
N LEU A 241 -96.12 40.72 -1.68
CA LEU A 241 -97.47 41.19 -1.38
C LEU A 241 -97.37 42.48 -0.53
N PRO A 242 -98.20 43.50 -0.80
CA PRO A 242 -98.23 44.71 0.02
C PRO A 242 -98.74 44.42 1.44
N PRO A 243 -98.30 45.19 2.46
CA PRO A 243 -98.68 44.95 3.84
C PRO A 243 -100.18 45.20 4.07
N LEU A 244 -100.85 44.22 4.67
CA LEU A 244 -102.23 44.34 5.17
C LEU A 244 -102.21 44.98 6.56
N ASN A 245 -102.58 46.27 6.59
CA ASN A 245 -103.47 46.98 7.54
C ASN A 245 -103.26 46.94 9.08
N PRO A 246 -103.93 47.83 9.84
CA PRO A 246 -104.56 49.11 9.47
C PRO A 246 -103.90 50.35 10.09
#